data_AF-A0A2W4K9Y8-F1
#
_entry.id   AF-A0A2W4K9Y8-F1
#
_cell.length_a   1.000
_cell.length_b   1.000
_cell.length_c   1.000
_cell.angle_alpha   90.00
_cell.angle_beta   90.00
_cell.angle_gamma   90.00
#
_symmetry.space_group_name_H-M   'P 1'
#
loop_
_entity.id
_entity.type
_entity.pdbx_description
1 polymer ?
#
loop_
_entity_poly.entity_id
_entity_poly.type
_entity_poly.pdbx_seq_one_letter_code
_entity_poly.pdbx_strand_id
1 'polypeptide(L)'
;YNSVISFMNQQLDYKDPSGGKLGGDPLLIGLREELRRLVSDVVTSIPSDSYDRLSEIGITTVDKSGILQLDEAKLREALAKDRAAVQRLLVGDPAAGDNGDGVLSRFQQRVETWLQANTGLLDTRIKSLQDRVENYAEQIERMEYRLQLREQNMLRQFQALESLISTLQAQENWLTQQINQISALWRPRR
;
A
#
# COMPACT_ATOMS: atom_id res chain seq x y z
N TYR A 1 -17.47 -12.59 -6.27
CA TYR A 1 -17.47 -12.17 -4.85
C TYR A 1 -16.43 -12.94 -4.02
N ASN A 2 -16.61 -14.24 -3.78
CA ASN A 2 -15.73 -15.04 -2.90
C ASN A 2 -14.25 -14.96 -3.24
N SER A 3 -13.90 -15.03 -4.53
CA SER A 3 -12.52 -14.88 -5.01
C SER A 3 -11.91 -13.52 -4.64
N VAL A 4 -12.68 -12.44 -4.79
CA VAL A 4 -12.23 -11.07 -4.47
C VAL A 4 -12.05 -10.88 -2.96
N ILE A 5 -12.98 -11.38 -2.15
CA ILE A 5 -12.86 -11.35 -0.68
C ILE A 5 -11.65 -12.17 -0.22
N SER A 6 -11.45 -13.36 -0.78
CA SER A 6 -10.29 -14.20 -0.48
C SER A 6 -8.98 -13.50 -0.85
N PHE A 7 -8.90 -12.90 -2.04
CA PHE A 7 -7.76 -12.10 -2.46
C PHE A 7 -7.49 -10.93 -1.50
N MET A 8 -8.50 -10.13 -1.15
CA MET A 8 -8.33 -9.02 -0.20
C MET A 8 -7.93 -9.51 1.19
N ASN A 9 -8.48 -10.61 1.68
CA ASN A 9 -8.11 -11.18 2.98
C ASN A 9 -6.64 -11.61 2.98
N GLN A 10 -6.18 -12.27 1.91
CA GLN A 10 -4.78 -12.63 1.74
C GLN A 10 -3.89 -11.38 1.66
N GLN A 11 -4.31 -10.35 0.92
CA GLN A 11 -3.53 -9.12 0.80
C GLN A 11 -3.43 -8.31 2.10
N LEU A 12 -4.44 -8.43 2.98
CA LEU A 12 -4.52 -7.73 4.25
C LEU A 12 -3.93 -8.51 5.42
N ASP A 13 -3.64 -9.80 5.26
CA ASP A 13 -3.05 -10.61 6.32
C ASP A 13 -1.59 -10.20 6.53
N TYR A 14 -1.32 -9.53 7.65
CA TYR A 14 0.04 -9.14 8.05
C TYR A 14 0.74 -10.23 8.89
N LYS A 15 0.00 -11.23 9.38
CA LYS A 15 0.53 -12.26 10.28
C LYS A 15 1.06 -13.47 9.53
N ASP A 16 0.53 -13.75 8.35
CA ASP A 16 1.04 -14.80 7.46
C ASP A 16 2.29 -14.30 6.72
N PRO A 17 3.42 -15.02 6.73
CA PRO A 17 4.56 -14.76 5.84
C PRO A 17 4.20 -14.77 4.33
N SER A 18 3.10 -15.44 3.98
CA SER A 18 2.47 -15.47 2.65
C SER A 18 1.45 -14.34 2.43
N GLY A 19 1.26 -13.52 3.45
CA GLY A 19 0.42 -12.34 3.48
C GLY A 19 0.89 -11.27 2.50
N GLY A 20 -0.05 -10.52 1.95
CA GLY A 20 0.25 -9.57 0.89
C GLY A 20 0.90 -8.28 1.38
N LYS A 21 1.47 -7.56 0.41
CA LYS A 21 2.19 -6.29 0.63
C LYS A 21 1.29 -5.14 1.08
N LEU A 22 -0.02 -5.36 1.14
CA LEU A 22 -1.04 -4.35 1.41
C LEU A 22 -1.64 -4.53 2.81
N GLY A 23 -0.95 -5.24 3.69
CA GLY A 23 -1.30 -5.37 5.10
C GLY A 23 -1.57 -4.01 5.74
N GLY A 24 -2.79 -3.85 6.27
CA GLY A 24 -3.22 -2.59 6.89
C GLY A 24 -3.59 -1.46 5.92
N ASP A 25 -3.69 -1.71 4.60
CA ASP A 25 -4.15 -0.67 3.66
C ASP A 25 -5.60 -0.27 3.97
N PRO A 26 -5.86 1.00 4.34
CA PRO A 26 -7.18 1.45 4.76
C PRO A 26 -8.21 1.45 3.63
N LEU A 27 -7.79 1.57 2.38
CA LEU A 27 -8.69 1.48 1.22
C LEU A 27 -9.14 0.04 1.03
N LEU A 28 -8.24 -0.94 1.03
CA LEU A 28 -8.63 -2.35 0.90
C LEU A 28 -9.51 -2.81 2.08
N ILE A 29 -9.20 -2.36 3.29
CA ILE A 29 -10.06 -2.60 4.46
C ILE A 29 -11.46 -2.01 4.21
N GLY A 30 -11.53 -0.74 3.78
CA GLY A 30 -12.80 -0.06 3.48
C GLY A 30 -13.61 -0.77 2.40
N LEU A 31 -12.98 -1.13 1.28
CA LEU A 31 -13.60 -1.86 0.17
C LEU A 31 -14.14 -3.22 0.60
N ARG A 32 -13.37 -3.96 1.42
CA ARG A 32 -13.81 -5.25 1.96
C ARG A 32 -15.02 -5.11 2.87
N GLU A 33 -15.00 -4.17 3.81
CA GLU A 33 -16.13 -3.96 4.73
C GLU A 33 -17.37 -3.46 3.99
N GLU A 34 -17.18 -2.71 2.92
CA GLU A 34 -18.27 -2.31 2.04
C GLU A 34 -18.87 -3.47 1.25
N LEU A 35 -18.05 -4.33 0.64
CA LEU A 35 -18.53 -5.54 -0.02
C LEU A 35 -19.28 -6.47 0.94
N ARG A 36 -18.88 -6.50 2.22
CA ARG A 36 -19.60 -7.25 3.26
C ARG A 36 -20.94 -6.63 3.56
N ARG A 37 -20.98 -5.30 3.80
CA ARG A 37 -22.23 -4.56 4.02
C ARG A 37 -23.21 -4.77 2.88
N LEU A 38 -22.79 -4.61 1.63
CA LEU A 38 -23.66 -4.79 0.46
C LEU A 38 -24.38 -6.14 0.41
N VAL A 39 -23.77 -7.20 0.97
CA VAL A 39 -24.37 -8.54 0.99
C VAL A 39 -25.18 -8.81 2.28
N SER A 40 -24.82 -8.18 3.39
CA SER A 40 -25.52 -8.34 4.67
C SER A 40 -26.66 -7.34 4.90
N ASP A 41 -26.66 -6.24 4.17
CA ASP A 41 -27.59 -5.13 4.36
C ASP A 41 -29.01 -5.52 3.90
N VAL A 42 -29.97 -4.89 4.56
CA VAL A 42 -31.39 -5.00 4.19
C VAL A 42 -31.65 -4.16 2.96
N VAL A 43 -32.46 -4.70 2.06
CA VAL A 43 -33.03 -3.93 0.97
C VAL A 43 -34.29 -3.22 1.49
N THR A 44 -34.12 -2.00 1.97
CA THR A 44 -35.18 -1.19 2.61
C THR A 44 -36.32 -0.78 1.69
N SER A 45 -36.14 -0.90 0.38
CA SER A 45 -37.21 -0.71 -0.62
C SER A 45 -38.21 -1.87 -0.64
N ILE A 46 -37.84 -3.02 -0.06
CA ILE A 46 -38.71 -4.19 0.04
C ILE A 46 -39.46 -4.16 1.39
N PRO A 47 -40.79 -4.33 1.39
CA PRO A 47 -41.55 -4.47 2.62
C PRO A 47 -41.10 -5.70 3.43
N SER A 48 -41.09 -5.57 4.76
CA SER A 48 -40.57 -6.58 5.69
C SER A 48 -41.33 -7.91 5.74
N ASP A 49 -42.48 -8.00 5.07
CA ASP A 49 -43.27 -9.22 4.90
C ASP A 49 -42.81 -10.07 3.70
N SER A 50 -41.84 -9.57 2.92
CA SER A 50 -41.20 -10.25 1.81
C SER A 50 -39.71 -10.52 2.11
N TYR A 51 -39.00 -11.13 1.15
CA TYR A 51 -37.58 -11.40 1.29
C TYR A 51 -36.76 -10.10 1.16
N ASP A 52 -36.28 -9.56 2.27
CA ASP A 52 -35.55 -8.28 2.33
C ASP A 52 -34.02 -8.47 2.49
N ARG A 53 -33.57 -9.71 2.70
CA ARG A 53 -32.16 -10.09 2.94
C ARG A 53 -31.76 -11.33 2.15
N LEU A 54 -30.49 -11.36 1.71
CA LEU A 54 -29.90 -12.53 1.04
C LEU A 54 -29.87 -13.79 1.92
N SER A 55 -29.78 -13.64 3.24
CA SER A 55 -29.80 -14.76 4.18
C SER A 55 -31.11 -15.54 4.16
N GLU A 56 -32.23 -14.89 3.81
CA GLU A 56 -33.55 -15.53 3.79
C GLU A 56 -33.76 -16.41 2.56
N ILE A 57 -33.06 -16.11 1.48
CA ILE A 57 -33.04 -16.92 0.25
C ILE A 57 -31.90 -17.94 0.23
N GLY A 58 -31.25 -18.18 1.37
CA GLY A 58 -30.20 -19.19 1.52
C GLY A 58 -28.79 -18.73 1.12
N ILE A 59 -28.55 -17.44 0.91
CA ILE A 59 -27.21 -16.90 0.69
C ILE A 59 -26.71 -16.29 2.00
N THR A 60 -25.83 -17.00 2.68
CA THR A 60 -25.30 -16.59 3.99
C THR A 60 -23.80 -16.31 3.91
N THR A 61 -23.27 -15.66 4.94
CA THR A 61 -21.84 -15.36 5.06
C THR A 61 -21.19 -16.27 6.09
N VAL A 62 -20.05 -16.85 5.74
CA VAL A 62 -19.21 -17.68 6.62
C VAL A 62 -18.40 -16.78 7.55
N ASP A 63 -18.87 -16.69 8.80
CA ASP A 63 -18.16 -16.12 9.95
C ASP A 63 -17.47 -14.76 9.68
N LYS A 64 -16.27 -14.58 10.27
CA LYS A 64 -15.40 -13.40 10.15
C LYS A 64 -14.70 -13.29 8.80
N SER A 65 -14.76 -14.34 7.98
CA SER A 65 -14.08 -14.38 6.67
C SER A 65 -14.82 -13.53 5.63
N GLY A 66 -16.13 -13.38 5.78
CA GLY A 66 -16.95 -12.65 4.82
C GLY A 66 -17.19 -13.41 3.51
N ILE A 67 -16.89 -14.71 3.45
CA ILE A 67 -17.10 -15.55 2.25
C ILE A 67 -18.57 -15.97 2.20
N LEU A 68 -19.20 -15.96 1.02
CA LEU A 68 -20.59 -16.42 0.88
C LEU A 68 -20.69 -17.93 0.74
N GLN A 69 -21.69 -18.49 1.40
CA GLN A 69 -22.13 -19.87 1.28
C GLN A 69 -23.56 -19.88 0.75
N LEU A 70 -23.83 -20.79 -0.19
CA LEU A 70 -25.15 -20.99 -0.77
C LEU A 70 -25.77 -22.27 -0.21
N ASP A 71 -26.95 -22.14 0.38
CA ASP A 71 -27.86 -23.24 0.70
C ASP A 71 -28.82 -23.43 -0.48
N GLU A 72 -28.49 -24.38 -1.35
CA GLU A 72 -29.29 -24.66 -2.55
C GLU A 72 -30.72 -25.12 -2.23
N ALA A 73 -30.94 -25.79 -1.09
CA ALA A 73 -32.27 -26.27 -0.72
C ALA A 73 -33.18 -25.09 -0.38
N LYS A 74 -32.68 -24.15 0.46
CA LYS A 74 -33.42 -22.92 0.79
C LYS A 74 -33.65 -22.03 -0.41
N LEU A 75 -32.66 -21.88 -1.29
CA LEU A 75 -32.83 -21.09 -2.50
C LEU A 75 -33.93 -21.67 -3.41
N ARG A 76 -33.96 -23.00 -3.59
CA ARG A 76 -35.01 -23.67 -4.37
C ARG A 76 -36.38 -23.51 -3.73
N GLU A 77 -36.48 -23.60 -2.41
CA GLU A 77 -37.72 -23.38 -1.67
C GLU A 77 -38.23 -21.94 -1.83
N ALA A 78 -37.34 -20.94 -1.65
CA ALA A 78 -37.69 -19.53 -1.82
C ALA A 78 -38.16 -19.22 -3.25
N LEU A 79 -37.48 -19.78 -4.27
CA LEU A 79 -37.87 -19.63 -5.68
C LEU A 79 -39.20 -20.31 -6.01
N ALA A 80 -39.51 -21.45 -5.36
CA ALA A 80 -40.78 -22.14 -5.54
C ALA A 80 -41.94 -21.40 -4.87
N LYS A 81 -41.67 -20.77 -3.71
CA LYS A 81 -42.67 -20.01 -2.94
C LYS A 81 -42.99 -18.67 -3.58
N ASP A 82 -41.98 -17.87 -3.91
CA ASP A 82 -42.16 -16.56 -4.54
C ASP A 82 -40.93 -16.15 -5.36
N ARG A 83 -40.94 -16.52 -6.64
CA ARG A 83 -39.89 -16.15 -7.59
C ARG A 83 -39.80 -14.63 -7.80
N ALA A 84 -40.91 -13.91 -7.74
CA ALA A 84 -40.93 -12.47 -7.98
C ALA A 84 -40.26 -11.72 -6.83
N ALA A 85 -40.48 -12.14 -5.58
CA ALA A 85 -39.78 -11.61 -4.41
C ALA A 85 -38.26 -11.84 -4.48
N VAL A 86 -37.82 -13.04 -4.87
CA VAL A 86 -36.38 -13.33 -5.05
C VAL A 86 -35.76 -12.44 -6.15
N GLN A 87 -36.47 -12.24 -7.26
CA GLN A 87 -36.00 -11.35 -8.32
C GLN A 87 -35.91 -9.89 -7.86
N ARG A 88 -36.92 -9.40 -7.12
CA ARG A 88 -36.94 -8.05 -6.55
C ARG A 88 -35.79 -7.84 -5.57
N LEU A 89 -35.48 -8.80 -4.72
CA LEU A 89 -34.33 -8.72 -3.81
C LEU A 89 -32.99 -8.59 -4.56
N LEU A 90 -32.80 -9.39 -5.61
CA LEU A 90 -31.53 -9.43 -6.34
C LEU A 90 -31.34 -8.23 -7.27
N VAL A 91 -32.33 -7.88 -8.07
CA VAL A 91 -32.21 -6.90 -9.17
C VAL A 91 -32.97 -5.60 -8.86
N GLY A 92 -33.87 -5.62 -7.87
CA GLY A 92 -34.81 -4.53 -7.63
C GLY A 92 -36.00 -4.60 -8.58
N ASP A 93 -36.98 -3.75 -8.34
CA ASP A 93 -38.16 -3.62 -9.19
C ASP A 93 -38.21 -2.21 -9.80
N PRO A 94 -37.82 -2.05 -11.08
CA PRO A 94 -37.88 -0.75 -11.74
C PRO A 94 -39.32 -0.26 -11.94
N ALA A 95 -40.33 -1.14 -11.89
CA ALA A 95 -41.73 -0.75 -12.01
C ALA A 95 -42.34 -0.27 -10.68
N ALA A 96 -41.72 -0.59 -9.54
CA ALA A 96 -42.17 -0.19 -8.20
C ALA A 96 -41.73 1.23 -7.79
N GLY A 97 -40.93 1.93 -8.61
CA GLY A 97 -40.41 3.27 -8.30
C GLY A 97 -39.11 3.26 -7.49
N ASP A 98 -38.58 2.08 -7.17
CA ASP A 98 -37.37 1.90 -6.36
C ASP A 98 -36.06 2.03 -7.17
N ASN A 99 -36.11 2.52 -8.41
CA ASN A 99 -34.96 2.68 -9.31
C ASN A 99 -34.10 1.40 -9.50
N GLY A 100 -34.68 0.20 -9.31
CA GLY A 100 -33.92 -1.04 -9.38
C GLY A 100 -32.97 -1.24 -8.19
N ASP A 101 -33.40 -0.84 -6.99
CA ASP A 101 -32.68 -0.97 -5.72
C ASP A 101 -32.55 -2.43 -5.24
N GLY A 102 -31.94 -3.29 -6.04
CA GLY A 102 -31.57 -4.65 -5.68
C GLY A 102 -30.13 -4.76 -5.21
N VAL A 103 -29.80 -5.87 -4.55
CA VAL A 103 -28.44 -6.11 -4.05
C VAL A 103 -27.40 -6.10 -5.18
N LEU A 104 -27.72 -6.69 -6.34
CA LEU A 104 -26.81 -6.74 -7.49
C LEU A 104 -26.64 -5.36 -8.12
N SER A 105 -27.70 -4.55 -8.18
CA SER A 105 -27.64 -3.18 -8.72
C SER A 105 -26.78 -2.28 -7.84
N ARG A 106 -26.94 -2.33 -6.51
CA ARG A 106 -26.07 -1.64 -5.54
C ARG A 106 -24.62 -2.09 -5.67
N PHE A 107 -24.41 -3.40 -5.83
CA PHE A 107 -23.08 -3.97 -6.04
C PHE A 107 -22.42 -3.43 -7.31
N GLN A 108 -23.14 -3.45 -8.43
CA GLN A 108 -22.66 -2.95 -9.72
C GLN A 108 -22.31 -1.47 -9.63
N GLN A 109 -23.23 -0.62 -9.14
CA GLN A 109 -23.00 0.81 -8.99
C GLN A 109 -21.75 1.11 -8.15
N ARG A 110 -21.54 0.32 -7.09
CA ARG A 110 -20.39 0.53 -6.21
C ARG A 110 -19.07 0.12 -6.86
N VAL A 111 -19.04 -1.03 -7.53
CA VAL A 111 -17.88 -1.49 -8.30
C VAL A 111 -17.54 -0.52 -9.43
N GLU A 112 -18.54 -0.02 -10.15
CA GLU A 112 -18.34 1.00 -11.19
C GLU A 112 -17.71 2.26 -10.60
N THR A 113 -18.21 2.76 -9.47
CA THR A 113 -17.62 3.93 -8.79
C THR A 113 -16.15 3.73 -8.41
N TRP A 114 -15.77 2.53 -7.98
CA TRP A 114 -14.37 2.23 -7.64
C TRP A 114 -13.46 2.11 -8.86
N LEU A 115 -13.99 1.59 -9.97
CA LEU A 115 -13.27 1.30 -11.20
C LEU A 115 -13.40 2.40 -12.27
N GLN A 116 -14.09 3.50 -11.96
CA GLN A 116 -14.20 4.65 -12.84
C GLN A 116 -12.81 5.07 -13.35
N ALA A 117 -12.67 5.17 -14.66
CA ALA A 117 -11.42 5.61 -15.26
C ALA A 117 -11.11 7.05 -14.81
N ASN A 118 -9.85 7.31 -14.46
CA ASN A 118 -9.32 8.62 -14.07
C ASN A 118 -9.81 9.22 -12.74
N THR A 119 -11.01 8.89 -12.30
CA THR A 119 -11.64 9.45 -11.09
C THR A 119 -11.99 8.42 -10.04
N GLY A 120 -11.92 7.13 -10.39
CA GLY A 120 -12.21 6.04 -9.48
C GLY A 120 -11.23 6.00 -8.31
N LEU A 121 -11.71 5.45 -7.19
CA LEU A 121 -10.96 5.36 -5.95
C LEU A 121 -9.63 4.60 -6.14
N LEU A 122 -9.64 3.52 -6.92
CA LEU A 122 -8.46 2.69 -7.16
C LEU A 122 -7.44 3.40 -8.05
N ASP A 123 -7.89 4.04 -9.12
CA ASP A 123 -7.00 4.78 -10.02
C ASP A 123 -6.34 5.97 -9.32
N THR A 124 -7.12 6.73 -8.55
CA THR A 124 -6.60 7.84 -7.73
C THR A 124 -5.55 7.37 -6.73
N ARG A 125 -5.77 6.21 -6.09
CA ARG A 125 -4.79 5.61 -5.18
C ARG A 125 -3.51 5.24 -5.92
N ILE A 126 -3.61 4.57 -7.07
CA ILE A 126 -2.45 4.16 -7.89
C ILE A 126 -1.63 5.39 -8.28
N LYS A 127 -2.27 6.43 -8.82
CA LYS A 127 -1.60 7.70 -9.17
C LYS A 127 -0.89 8.31 -7.98
N SER A 128 -1.56 8.43 -6.84
CA SER A 128 -0.93 9.00 -5.62
C SER A 128 0.29 8.22 -5.13
N LEU A 129 0.32 6.90 -5.36
CA LEU A 129 1.47 6.06 -5.01
C LEU A 129 2.59 6.22 -6.03
N GLN A 130 2.26 6.33 -7.32
CA GLN A 130 3.22 6.63 -8.39
C GLN A 130 3.89 7.98 -8.16
N ASP A 131 3.12 9.03 -7.88
CA ASP A 131 3.65 10.37 -7.56
C ASP A 131 4.62 10.33 -6.38
N ARG A 132 4.31 9.53 -5.34
CA ARG A 132 5.21 9.36 -4.18
C ARG A 132 6.51 8.65 -4.57
N VAL A 133 6.43 7.63 -5.41
CA VAL A 133 7.61 6.91 -5.92
C VAL A 133 8.51 7.88 -6.70
N GLU A 134 7.94 8.70 -7.58
CA GLU A 134 8.67 9.71 -8.34
C GLU A 134 9.32 10.74 -7.41
N ASN A 135 8.57 11.29 -6.46
CA ASN A 135 9.11 12.23 -5.46
C ASN A 135 10.24 11.63 -4.62
N TYR A 136 10.21 10.33 -4.33
CA TYR A 136 11.30 9.65 -3.64
C TYR A 136 12.50 9.42 -4.55
N ALA A 137 12.30 9.07 -5.81
CA ALA A 137 13.38 8.94 -6.78
C ALA A 137 14.18 10.25 -6.90
N GLU A 138 13.49 11.40 -7.02
CA GLU A 138 14.16 12.70 -7.05
C GLU A 138 14.90 13.04 -5.74
N GLN A 139 14.36 12.65 -4.59
CA GLN A 139 15.04 12.86 -3.30
C GLN A 139 16.31 12.04 -3.20
N ILE A 140 16.29 10.81 -3.69
CA ILE A 140 17.45 9.93 -3.75
C ILE A 140 18.52 10.56 -4.66
N GLU A 141 18.16 10.99 -5.87
CA GLU A 141 19.10 11.62 -6.81
C GLU A 141 19.78 12.86 -6.20
N ARG A 142 19.01 13.74 -5.55
CA ARG A 142 19.55 14.91 -4.85
C ARG A 142 20.49 14.52 -3.71
N MET A 143 20.23 13.42 -3.01
CA MET A 143 21.08 12.92 -1.95
C MET A 143 22.38 12.34 -2.50
N GLU A 144 22.30 11.55 -3.56
CA GLU A 144 23.45 10.97 -4.25
C GLU A 144 24.40 12.07 -4.75
N TYR A 145 23.87 13.12 -5.36
CA TYR A 145 24.66 14.28 -5.77
C TYR A 145 25.39 14.94 -4.59
N ARG A 146 24.73 15.09 -3.43
CA ARG A 146 25.36 15.64 -2.22
C ARG A 146 26.45 14.74 -1.67
N LEU A 147 26.25 13.42 -1.71
CA LEU A 147 27.24 12.43 -1.29
C LEU A 147 28.49 12.49 -2.18
N GLN A 148 28.32 12.60 -3.50
CA GLN A 148 29.42 12.77 -4.45
C GLN A 148 30.23 14.05 -4.17
N LEU A 149 29.57 15.18 -3.94
CA LEU A 149 30.26 16.43 -3.61
C LEU A 149 31.03 16.32 -2.29
N ARG A 150 30.44 15.65 -1.29
CA ARG A 150 31.10 15.40 -0.01
C ARG A 150 32.33 14.52 -0.18
N GLU A 151 32.24 13.45 -0.96
CA GLU A 151 33.37 12.58 -1.29
C GLU A 151 34.51 13.37 -1.96
N GLN A 152 34.20 14.17 -2.99
CA GLN A 152 35.20 15.01 -3.67
C GLN A 152 35.87 16.00 -2.72
N ASN A 153 35.11 16.60 -1.80
CA ASN A 153 35.66 17.50 -0.78
C ASN A 153 36.61 16.75 0.18
N MET A 154 36.22 15.56 0.63
CA MET A 154 37.05 14.72 1.50
C MET A 154 38.34 14.29 0.78
N LEU A 155 38.28 13.90 -0.49
CA LEU A 155 39.46 13.58 -1.29
C LEU A 155 40.42 14.77 -1.42
N ARG A 156 39.89 15.97 -1.69
CA ARG A 156 40.70 17.20 -1.74
C ARG A 156 41.36 17.51 -0.40
N GLN A 157 40.63 17.38 0.70
CA GLN A 157 41.18 17.57 2.05
C GLN A 157 42.26 16.54 2.36
N PHE A 158 42.05 15.27 1.98
CA PHE A 158 43.02 14.21 2.17
C PHE A 158 44.34 14.49 1.40
N GLN A 159 44.25 14.86 0.12
CA GLN A 159 45.42 15.24 -0.67
C GLN A 159 46.17 16.46 -0.10
N ALA A 160 45.44 17.47 0.40
CA ALA A 160 46.04 18.63 1.05
C ALA A 160 46.76 18.25 2.36
N LEU A 161 46.19 17.33 3.14
CA LEU A 161 46.81 16.78 4.35
C LEU A 161 48.06 15.97 4.02
N GLU A 162 48.05 15.15 2.95
CA GLU A 162 49.25 14.42 2.49
C GLU A 162 50.38 15.37 2.09
N SER A 163 50.05 16.44 1.35
CA SER A 163 51.02 17.49 1.00
C SER A 163 51.58 18.18 2.24
N LEU A 164 50.71 18.55 3.19
CA LEU A 164 51.13 19.16 4.46
C LEU A 164 52.07 18.23 5.24
N ILE A 165 51.74 16.95 5.37
CA ILE A 165 52.60 15.95 6.02
C ILE A 165 53.96 15.87 5.33
N SER A 166 53.99 15.83 3.99
CA SER A 166 55.25 15.82 3.23
C SER A 166 56.09 17.07 3.50
N THR A 167 55.47 18.26 3.54
CA THR A 167 56.18 19.50 3.89
C THR A 167 56.69 19.53 5.32
N LEU A 168 55.91 19.00 6.27
CA LEU A 168 56.32 18.89 7.68
C LEU A 168 57.49 17.92 7.86
N GLN A 169 57.48 16.79 7.16
CA GLN A 169 58.61 15.85 7.14
C GLN A 169 59.88 16.49 6.56
N ALA A 170 59.75 17.26 5.47
CA ALA A 170 60.87 18.01 4.90
C ALA A 170 61.41 19.06 5.88
N GLN A 171 60.54 19.76 6.61
CA GLN A 171 60.94 20.72 7.65
C GLN A 171 61.62 20.04 8.85
N GLU A 172 61.10 18.90 9.32
CA GLU A 172 61.73 18.11 10.39
C GLU A 172 63.14 17.67 9.99
N ASN A 173 63.31 17.16 8.77
CA ASN A 173 64.60 16.76 8.24
C ASN A 173 65.59 17.94 8.17
N TRP A 174 65.12 19.11 7.72
CA TRP A 174 65.94 20.32 7.69
C TRP A 174 66.37 20.78 9.09
N LEU A 175 65.44 20.83 10.05
CA LEU A 175 65.73 21.16 11.45
C LEU A 175 66.73 20.18 12.07
N THR A 176 66.56 18.88 11.80
CA THR A 176 67.45 17.82 12.29
C THR A 176 68.86 17.98 11.72
N GLN A 177 69.00 18.27 10.43
CA GLN A 177 70.29 18.56 9.81
C GLN A 177 70.97 19.77 10.45
N GLN A 178 70.21 20.83 10.73
CA GLN A 178 70.76 22.04 11.34
C GLN A 178 71.19 21.83 12.79
N ILE A 179 70.40 21.10 13.59
CA ILE A 179 70.77 20.70 14.95
C ILE A 179 72.04 19.85 14.92
N ASN A 180 72.15 18.90 13.99
CA ASN A 180 73.34 18.06 13.84
C ASN A 180 74.58 18.90 13.51
N GLN A 181 74.48 19.89 12.61
CA GLN A 181 75.58 20.80 12.30
C GLN A 181 76.03 21.63 13.52
N ILE A 182 75.07 22.17 14.29
CA ILE A 182 75.37 22.91 15.52
C ILE A 182 76.03 21.97 16.54
N SER A 183 75.52 20.76 16.73
CA SER A 183 76.09 19.78 17.66
C SER A 183 77.52 19.37 17.29
N ALA A 184 77.82 19.27 15.99
CA ALA A 184 79.15 18.92 15.49
C ALA A 184 80.17 20.06 15.75
N LEU A 185 79.73 21.32 15.69
CA LEU A 185 80.55 22.48 16.03
C LEU A 185 80.86 22.56 17.54
N TRP A 186 79.99 22.00 18.38
CA TRP A 186 80.14 22.01 19.85
C TRP A 186 80.86 20.79 20.44
N ARG A 187 81.23 19.77 19.65
CA ARG A 187 82.05 18.64 20.12
C ARG A 187 83.53 19.03 20.18
N PRO A 188 84.19 19.04 21.36
CA PRO A 188 85.60 19.38 21.45
C PRO A 188 86.48 18.28 20.85
N ARG A 189 87.43 18.70 19.98
CA ARG A 189 88.46 17.82 19.42
C ARG A 189 89.32 17.26 20.56
N ARG A 190 89.25 15.95 20.78
CA ARG A 190 90.24 15.19 21.55
C ARG A 190 91.25 14.58 20.60
#